data_AF-A0A8D2LBN4-F1
#
_entry.id   AF-A0A8D2LBN4-F1
#
_cell.length_a   1.000
_cell.length_b   1.000
_cell.length_c   1.000
_cell.angle_alpha   90.00
_cell.angle_beta   90.00
_cell.angle_gamma   90.00
#
_symmetry.space_group_name_H-M   'P 1'
#
loop_
_entity.id
_entity.type
_entity.pdbx_description
1 polymer ?
#
loop_
_entity_poly.entity_id
_entity_poly.type
_entity_poly.pdbx_seq_one_letter_code
_entity_poly.pdbx_strand_id
1 'polypeptide(L)'
;MAAEEGAAFGSGVELQAKTEPMVPLEVEKERGEEEPGLMQFRQFRYRDSEGPQEACSRLWFLCCRWLKPERHSKEQILELLILEQFLFLAILPPEMQSWVKDGDPENCSQAVALAEDFLLRQQEAQERPKKQVRPSCL
;
A
#
# COMPACT_ATOMS: atom_id res chain seq x y z
N MET A 1 -72.37 32.03 2.14
CA MET A 1 -71.23 31.55 2.93
C MET A 1 -70.33 30.82 1.94
N ALA A 2 -69.19 31.41 1.59
CA ALA A 2 -68.35 30.99 0.48
C ALA A 2 -67.08 30.28 0.98
N ALA A 3 -66.58 29.38 0.12
CA ALA A 3 -65.18 28.92 -0.03
C ALA A 3 -64.58 28.07 1.11
N GLU A 4 -63.68 27.10 0.90
CA GLU A 4 -63.15 26.41 -0.29
C GLU A 4 -62.41 25.15 0.20
N GLU A 5 -62.07 24.25 -0.73
CA GLU A 5 -61.24 23.06 -0.52
C GLU A 5 -59.87 23.39 0.07
N GLY A 6 -59.37 22.48 0.91
CA GLY A 6 -58.01 22.54 1.45
C GLY A 6 -57.46 21.13 1.61
N ALA A 7 -56.88 20.61 0.52
CA ALA A 7 -56.05 19.41 0.55
C ALA A 7 -54.81 19.67 1.43
N ALA A 8 -54.69 18.92 2.52
CA ALA A 8 -53.45 18.86 3.29
C ALA A 8 -52.64 17.64 2.83
N PHE A 9 -51.86 17.83 1.77
CA PHE A 9 -50.72 16.99 1.47
C PHE A 9 -49.59 17.38 2.42
N GLY A 10 -49.26 16.48 3.34
CA GLY A 10 -48.19 16.67 4.30
C GLY A 10 -47.77 15.32 4.85
N SER A 11 -47.36 14.40 3.97
CA SER A 11 -46.59 13.24 4.41
C SER A 11 -45.28 13.77 4.96
N GLY A 12 -45.21 13.91 6.29
CA GLY A 12 -43.95 14.03 6.99
C GLY A 12 -43.11 12.82 6.62
N VAL A 13 -42.17 13.00 5.70
CA VAL A 13 -41.07 12.06 5.51
C VAL A 13 -40.18 12.23 6.72
N GLU A 14 -40.40 11.38 7.71
CA GLU A 14 -39.50 11.23 8.84
C GLU A 14 -38.14 10.83 8.26
N LEU A 15 -37.20 11.78 8.28
CA LEU A 15 -35.80 11.55 7.97
C LEU A 15 -35.27 10.59 9.03
N GLN A 16 -35.43 9.29 8.78
CA GLN A 16 -34.73 8.26 9.51
C GLN A 16 -33.25 8.44 9.19
N ALA A 17 -32.53 9.12 10.08
CA ALA A 17 -31.10 9.01 10.19
C ALA A 17 -30.80 7.55 10.54
N LYS A 18 -30.61 6.71 9.52
CA LYS A 18 -29.99 5.40 9.67
C LYS A 18 -28.51 5.66 9.96
N THR A 19 -28.19 5.92 11.21
CA THR A 19 -26.89 5.55 11.76
C THR A 19 -26.88 4.03 11.77
N GLU A 20 -26.31 3.43 10.74
CA GLU A 20 -25.98 2.01 10.80
C GLU A 20 -24.95 1.81 11.91
N PRO A 21 -25.19 0.88 12.86
CA PRO A 21 -24.22 0.61 13.89
C PRO A 21 -22.99 -0.03 13.23
N MET A 22 -21.85 0.63 13.39
CA MET A 22 -20.53 0.02 13.19
C MET A 22 -20.48 -1.21 14.09
N VAL A 23 -20.58 -2.38 13.48
CA VAL A 23 -20.40 -3.66 14.17
C VAL A 23 -18.99 -3.63 14.78
N PRO A 24 -18.81 -3.86 16.09
CA PRO A 24 -17.47 -4.03 16.63
C PRO A 24 -16.87 -5.27 15.95
N LEU A 25 -15.89 -5.07 15.06
CA LEU A 25 -15.09 -6.18 14.60
C LEU A 25 -14.30 -6.66 15.81
N GLU A 26 -14.68 -7.83 16.30
CA GLU A 26 -13.94 -8.60 17.27
C GLU A 26 -12.49 -8.73 16.77
N VAL A 27 -11.55 -8.42 17.67
CA VAL A 27 -10.12 -8.47 17.40
C VAL A 27 -9.72 -9.94 17.27
N GLU A 28 -9.90 -10.49 16.08
CA GLU A 28 -9.27 -11.75 15.71
C GLU A 28 -7.78 -11.47 15.51
N LYS A 29 -7.01 -12.06 16.42
CA LYS A 29 -5.56 -12.08 16.44
C LYS A 29 -5.08 -12.92 15.26
N GLU A 30 -5.05 -12.31 14.08
CA GLU A 30 -4.43 -12.88 12.89
C GLU A 30 -2.92 -12.63 12.97
N ARG A 31 -2.24 -13.61 13.58
CA ARG A 31 -0.79 -13.77 13.51
C ARG A 31 -0.44 -14.27 12.11
N GLY A 32 0.14 -13.37 11.31
CA GLY A 32 1.01 -13.70 10.19
C GLY A 32 0.31 -14.03 8.88
N GLU A 33 0.05 -13.00 8.08
CA GLU A 33 0.00 -13.03 6.61
C GLU A 33 -0.19 -11.57 6.14
N GLU A 34 0.76 -10.71 6.50
CA GLU A 34 0.66 -9.25 6.30
C GLU A 34 1.31 -8.76 5.00
N GLU A 35 1.30 -9.55 3.92
CA GLU A 35 1.89 -9.16 2.62
C GLU A 35 1.07 -9.51 1.33
N PRO A 36 -0.18 -10.01 1.36
CA PRO A 36 -0.94 -10.24 0.11
C PRO A 36 -1.78 -9.04 -0.36
N GLY A 37 -1.83 -7.93 0.38
CA GLY A 37 -2.69 -6.77 0.06
C GLY A 37 -2.18 -5.92 -1.11
N LEU A 38 -0.90 -5.53 -1.05
CA LEU A 38 -0.28 -4.62 -2.03
C LEU A 38 -0.24 -5.24 -3.44
N MET A 39 0.22 -6.49 -3.54
CA MET A 39 0.32 -7.17 -4.82
C MET A 39 -1.04 -7.34 -5.51
N GLN A 40 -2.10 -7.60 -4.74
CA GLN A 40 -3.45 -7.74 -5.27
C GLN A 40 -4.02 -6.40 -5.73
N PHE A 41 -3.78 -5.32 -5.00
CA PHE A 41 -4.16 -3.97 -5.42
C PHE A 41 -3.49 -3.57 -6.75
N ARG A 42 -2.19 -3.83 -6.89
CA ARG A 42 -1.43 -3.50 -8.12
C ARG A 42 -1.74 -4.40 -9.31
N GLN A 43 -2.04 -5.67 -9.08
CA GLN A 43 -2.33 -6.64 -10.16
C GLN A 43 -3.80 -6.65 -10.59
N PHE A 44 -4.69 -5.93 -9.90
CA PHE A 44 -6.10 -5.85 -10.26
C PHE A 44 -6.28 -5.39 -11.71
N ARG A 45 -7.08 -6.13 -12.49
CA ARG A 45 -7.41 -5.77 -13.87
C ARG A 45 -8.91 -5.51 -14.00
N TYR A 46 -9.26 -4.53 -14.84
CA TYR A 46 -10.66 -4.20 -15.12
C TYR A 46 -11.48 -5.41 -15.63
N ARG A 47 -10.84 -6.36 -16.32
CA ARG A 47 -11.48 -7.60 -16.79
C ARG A 47 -12.01 -8.50 -15.67
N ASP A 48 -11.54 -8.29 -14.43
CA ASP A 48 -11.93 -9.06 -13.25
C ASP A 48 -13.17 -8.45 -12.55
N SER A 49 -13.85 -7.50 -13.20
CA SER A 49 -15.03 -6.80 -12.70
C SER A 49 -16.15 -6.75 -13.72
N GLU A 50 -17.40 -6.76 -13.26
CA GLU A 50 -18.60 -6.72 -14.10
C GLU A 50 -18.94 -5.31 -14.62
N GLY A 51 -18.22 -4.29 -14.13
CA GLY A 51 -18.37 -2.91 -14.58
C GLY A 51 -17.55 -1.91 -13.76
N PRO A 52 -17.59 -0.62 -14.10
CA PRO A 52 -16.77 0.41 -13.48
C PRO A 52 -17.10 0.64 -12.00
N GLN A 53 -18.37 0.48 -11.62
CA GLN A 53 -18.77 0.60 -10.22
C GLN A 53 -18.16 -0.52 -9.37
N GLU A 54 -18.25 -1.77 -9.83
CA GLU A 54 -17.65 -2.90 -9.13
C GLU A 54 -16.11 -2.80 -9.12
N ALA A 55 -15.50 -2.37 -10.23
CA ALA A 55 -14.07 -2.12 -10.30
C ALA A 55 -13.60 -1.13 -9.23
N CYS A 56 -14.31 0.01 -9.10
CA CYS A 56 -14.02 1.02 -8.08
C CYS A 56 -14.21 0.45 -6.67
N SER A 57 -15.29 -0.29 -6.39
CA SER A 57 -15.52 -0.89 -5.08
C SER A 57 -14.45 -1.93 -4.70
N ARG A 58 -14.02 -2.77 -5.66
CA ARG A 58 -12.95 -3.75 -5.44
C ARG A 58 -11.60 -3.07 -5.20
N LEU A 59 -11.26 -2.04 -5.99
CA LEU A 59 -10.06 -1.23 -5.76
C LEU A 59 -10.06 -0.57 -4.38
N TRP A 60 -11.21 -0.03 -3.96
CA TRP A 60 -11.36 0.55 -2.63
C TRP A 60 -11.07 -0.47 -1.53
N PHE A 61 -11.69 -1.65 -1.60
CA PHE A 61 -11.47 -2.72 -0.64
C PHE A 61 -10.00 -3.17 -0.58
N LEU A 62 -9.37 -3.39 -1.74
CA LEU A 62 -7.96 -3.76 -1.82
C LEU A 62 -7.04 -2.68 -1.25
N CYS A 63 -7.37 -1.40 -1.50
CA CYS A 63 -6.65 -0.25 -0.96
C CYS A 63 -6.75 -0.19 0.57
N CYS A 64 -7.96 -0.34 1.14
CA CYS A 64 -8.15 -0.40 2.59
C CYS A 64 -7.41 -1.59 3.21
N ARG A 65 -7.42 -2.76 2.55
CA ARG A 65 -6.71 -3.94 3.07
C ARG A 65 -5.19 -3.78 3.05
N TRP A 66 -4.66 -3.06 2.06
CA TRP A 66 -3.25 -2.72 1.98
C TRP A 66 -2.85 -1.63 2.98
N LEU A 67 -3.49 -0.46 2.91
CA LEU A 67 -3.10 0.72 3.68
C LEU A 67 -3.61 0.70 5.12
N LYS A 68 -4.58 -0.17 5.46
CA LYS A 68 -5.21 -0.29 6.79
C LYS A 68 -5.46 1.10 7.42
N PRO A 69 -6.21 2.01 6.76
CA PRO A 69 -6.35 3.40 7.19
C PRO A 69 -6.98 3.56 8.58
N GLU A 70 -7.62 2.52 9.11
CA GLU A 70 -8.15 2.46 10.47
C GLU A 70 -7.05 2.33 11.54
N ARG A 71 -5.86 1.84 11.15
CA ARG A 71 -4.71 1.58 12.01
C ARG A 71 -3.54 2.55 11.78
N HIS A 72 -3.53 3.26 10.65
CA HIS A 72 -2.45 4.13 10.25
C HIS A 72 -2.87 5.61 10.19
N SER A 73 -2.00 6.48 10.69
CA SER A 73 -2.14 7.93 10.50
C SER A 73 -1.94 8.29 9.04
N LYS A 74 -2.36 9.52 8.67
CA LYS A 74 -2.15 10.04 7.31
C LYS A 74 -0.68 10.01 6.90
N GLU A 75 0.21 10.37 7.82
CA GLU A 75 1.66 10.39 7.60
C GLU A 75 2.20 8.98 7.36
N GLN A 76 1.74 8.00 8.14
CA GLN A 76 2.11 6.60 7.96
C GLN A 76 1.61 6.04 6.63
N ILE A 77 0.38 6.39 6.22
CA ILE A 77 -0.14 6.03 4.89
C ILE A 77 0.75 6.62 3.80
N LEU A 78 1.13 7.89 3.90
CA LEU A 78 2.04 8.52 2.93
C LEU A 78 3.40 7.82 2.90
N GLU A 79 3.94 7.42 4.06
CA GLU A 79 5.19 6.68 4.13
C GLU A 79 5.11 5.31 3.45
N LEU A 80 4.00 4.57 3.63
CA LEU A 80 3.76 3.31 2.92
C LEU A 80 3.66 3.50 1.40
N LEU A 81 3.01 4.58 0.94
CA LEU A 81 2.96 4.92 -0.48
C LEU A 81 4.35 5.26 -1.05
N ILE A 82 5.16 6.01 -0.29
CA ILE A 82 6.53 6.37 -0.70
C ILE A 82 7.41 5.13 -0.74
N LEU A 83 7.30 4.25 0.26
CA LEU A 83 8.00 2.97 0.30
C LEU A 83 7.67 2.11 -0.91
N GLU A 84 6.39 1.98 -1.23
CA GLU A 84 5.95 1.24 -2.42
C GLU A 84 6.52 1.85 -3.69
N GLN A 85 6.47 3.18 -3.84
CA GLN A 85 7.01 3.85 -5.01
C GLN A 85 8.53 3.69 -5.12
N PHE A 86 9.24 3.76 -3.99
CA PHE A 86 10.69 3.61 -3.88
C PHE A 86 11.13 2.18 -4.20
N LEU A 87 10.43 1.18 -3.67
CA LEU A 87 10.80 -0.23 -3.77
C LEU A 87 10.17 -0.99 -4.92
N PHE A 88 8.98 -0.62 -5.40
CA PHE A 88 8.21 -1.43 -6.35
C PHE A 88 8.26 -0.87 -7.78
N LEU A 89 8.18 0.45 -7.95
CA LEU A 89 8.04 1.11 -9.25
C LEU A 89 9.38 1.47 -9.93
N ALA A 90 10.41 0.64 -9.73
CA ALA A 90 11.67 0.68 -10.46
C ALA A 90 12.47 2.00 -10.36
N ILE A 91 12.31 2.77 -9.27
CA ILE A 91 13.25 3.87 -8.97
C ILE A 91 14.65 3.29 -8.74
N LEU A 92 14.72 2.14 -8.08
CA LEU A 92 15.98 1.44 -7.82
C LEU A 92 16.34 0.46 -8.95
N PRO A 93 17.64 0.33 -9.28
CA PRO A 93 18.13 -0.73 -10.16
C PRO A 93 17.73 -2.12 -9.63
N PRO A 94 17.49 -3.11 -10.51
CA PRO A 94 17.02 -4.45 -10.11
C PRO A 94 17.88 -5.14 -9.03
N GLU A 95 19.19 -4.98 -9.09
CA GLU A 95 20.14 -5.60 -8.16
C GLU A 95 19.99 -5.01 -6.75
N MET A 96 19.85 -3.68 -6.67
CA MET A 96 19.62 -2.98 -5.41
C MET A 96 18.21 -3.27 -4.89
N GLN A 97 17.21 -3.35 -5.78
CA GLN A 97 15.84 -3.65 -5.40
C GLN A 97 15.73 -5.03 -4.74
N SER A 98 16.40 -6.05 -5.29
CA SER A 98 16.44 -7.38 -4.66
C SER A 98 17.07 -7.31 -3.27
N TRP A 99 18.22 -6.64 -3.15
CA TRP A 99 18.92 -6.50 -1.87
C TRP A 99 18.06 -5.82 -0.80
N VAL A 100 17.41 -4.72 -1.16
CA VAL A 100 16.57 -3.98 -0.20
C VAL A 100 15.32 -4.78 0.16
N LYS A 101 14.71 -5.52 -0.78
CA LYS A 101 13.58 -6.42 -0.50
C LYS A 101 13.97 -7.58 0.42
N ASP A 102 15.16 -8.15 0.26
CA ASP A 102 15.66 -9.22 1.15
C ASP A 102 15.84 -8.74 2.61
N GLY A 103 16.01 -7.42 2.80
CA GLY A 103 16.10 -6.79 4.12
C GLY A 103 14.75 -6.39 4.75
N ASP A 104 13.63 -6.61 4.05
CA ASP A 104 12.25 -6.38 4.52
C ASP A 104 12.03 -5.06 5.30
N PRO A 105 12.28 -3.88 4.69
CA PRO A 105 12.19 -2.61 5.38
C PRO A 105 10.73 -2.23 5.70
N GLU A 106 10.47 -1.89 6.96
CA GLU A 106 9.15 -1.45 7.43
C GLU A 106 8.90 0.05 7.17
N ASN A 107 9.96 0.84 6.95
CA ASN A 107 9.87 2.29 6.74
C ASN A 107 10.90 2.81 5.71
N CYS A 108 10.69 4.04 5.22
CA CYS A 108 11.54 4.63 4.19
C CYS A 108 13.00 4.74 4.65
N SER A 109 13.23 5.02 5.93
CA SER A 109 14.57 5.21 6.48
C SER A 109 15.38 3.90 6.44
N GLN A 110 14.74 2.77 6.79
CA GLN A 110 15.35 1.44 6.68
C GLN A 110 15.64 1.07 5.23
N ALA A 111 14.70 1.33 4.31
CA ALA A 111 14.89 1.07 2.89
C ALA A 111 16.08 1.85 2.30
N VAL A 112 16.21 3.13 2.67
CA VAL A 112 17.34 3.98 2.26
C VAL A 112 18.65 3.48 2.86
N ALA A 113 18.68 3.13 4.14
CA ALA A 113 19.89 2.61 4.79
C ALA A 113 20.40 1.31 4.12
N LEU A 114 19.49 0.41 3.74
CA LEU A 114 19.83 -0.81 2.99
C LEU A 114 20.36 -0.50 1.57
N ALA A 115 19.78 0.49 0.90
CA ALA A 115 20.23 0.94 -0.41
C ALA A 115 21.63 1.58 -0.35
N GLU A 116 21.91 2.38 0.68
CA GLU A 116 23.22 2.97 0.92
C GLU A 116 24.28 1.90 1.26
N ASP A 117 23.95 0.90 2.09
CA ASP A 117 24.84 -0.22 2.38
C ASP A 117 25.18 -1.02 1.11
N PHE A 118 24.20 -1.22 0.22
CA PHE A 118 24.44 -1.85 -1.08
C PHE A 118 25.44 -1.06 -1.93
N LEU A 119 25.32 0.28 -1.98
CA LEU A 119 26.25 1.13 -2.73
C LEU A 119 27.67 1.06 -2.15
N LEU A 120 27.80 1.07 -0.83
CA LEU A 120 29.10 0.95 -0.17
C LEU A 120 29.79 -0.37 -0.52
N ARG A 121 29.07 -1.49 -0.45
CA ARG A 121 29.60 -2.82 -0.81
C ARG A 121 30.00 -2.91 -2.28
N GLN A 122 29.21 -2.30 -3.17
CA GLN A 122 29.55 -2.23 -4.60
C GLN A 122 30.85 -1.45 -4.83
N GLN A 123 31.06 -0.34 -4.10
CA GLN A 123 32.29 0.43 -4.19
C GLN A 123 33.50 -0.36 -3.65
N GLU A 124 33.38 -1.02 -2.49
CA GLU A 124 34.44 -1.87 -1.95
C GLU A 124 34.81 -3.04 -2.88
N ALA A 125 33.83 -3.62 -3.56
CA ALA A 125 34.06 -4.68 -4.54
C ALA A 125 34.80 -4.18 -5.79
N GLN A 126 34.54 -2.94 -6.21
CA GLN A 126 35.23 -2.28 -7.33
C GLN A 126 36.66 -1.85 -6.94
N GLU A 127 36.88 -1.47 -5.68
CA GLU A 127 38.17 -0.99 -5.19
C GLU A 127 39.16 -2.09 -4.80
N ARG A 128 38.75 -3.37 -4.75
CA ARG A 128 39.67 -4.51 -4.58
C ARG A 128 40.46 -4.73 -5.90
N PRO A 129 41.75 -4.32 -5.99
CA PRO A 129 42.51 -4.61 -7.18
C PRO A 129 42.82 -6.11 -7.20
N LYS A 130 42.73 -6.71 -8.40
CA LYS A 130 43.32 -8.01 -8.73
C LYS A 130 44.72 -8.06 -8.12
N LYS A 131 44.89 -8.72 -6.96
CA LYS A 131 46.22 -8.91 -6.38
C LYS A 131 46.99 -9.78 -7.36
N GLN A 132 47.95 -9.10 -7.99
CA GLN A 132 48.98 -9.60 -8.89
C GLN A 132 49.35 -11.06 -8.59
N VAL A 133 49.13 -11.92 -9.58
CA VAL A 133 50.02 -13.08 -9.74
C VAL A 133 51.40 -12.48 -10.02
N ARG A 134 52.27 -12.55 -9.01
CA ARG A 134 53.67 -12.16 -9.16
C ARG A 134 54.27 -12.97 -10.32
N PRO A 135 54.98 -12.37 -11.30
CA PRO A 135 55.85 -13.16 -12.13
C PRO A 135 56.96 -13.69 -11.21
N SER A 136 56.99 -15.01 -11.02
CA SER A 136 58.13 -15.68 -10.41
C SER A 136 59.32 -15.42 -11.31
N CYS A 137 60.33 -14.75 -10.77
CA CYS A 137 61.62 -14.62 -11.43
C CYS A 137 62.23 -16.03 -11.58
N LEU A 138 62.60 -16.41 -12.80
CA LEU A 138 63.55 -17.48 -13.11
C LEU A 138 64.57 -16.94 -14.11
#